data_AF-A0A8S3ZLD4-F1
#
_entry.id   AF-A0A8S3ZLD4-F1
#
_cell.length_a   1.000
_cell.length_b   1.000
_cell.length_c   1.000
_cell.angle_alpha   90.00
_cell.angle_beta   90.00
_cell.angle_gamma   90.00
#
_symmetry.space_group_name_H-M   'P 1'
#
loop_
_entity.id
_entity.type
_entity.pdbx_description
1 polymer ?
#
loop_
_entity_poly.entity_id
_entity_poly.type
_entity_poly.pdbx_seq_one_letter_code
_entity_poly.pdbx_strand_id
1 'polypeptide(L)'
;CSPSNGTPSLDGVMERRDDAGYSTSCPHTYVKERPFDLYDSYHNFVKIDQRGGGQFFYMAKCSNNSGPPSCPSCCIGTDTQRYNTECKKILALQPATVCLTRWCSRLSRRWVYVDTGCACYYELRPPALEKSGLNIADIDEFTHLKDAEVNGGKEEYDDDDVY
;
A
#
# COMPACT_ATOMS: atom_id res chain seq x y z
N CYS A 1 10.01 32.65 -12.69
CA CYS A 1 8.70 32.61 -13.39
C CYS A 1 7.72 33.50 -12.64
N SER A 2 7.05 34.42 -13.33
CA SER A 2 5.97 35.24 -12.76
C SER A 2 4.78 34.38 -12.32
N PRO A 3 4.05 34.74 -11.24
CA PRO A 3 2.91 33.95 -10.78
C PRO A 3 1.63 34.36 -11.52
N SER A 4 0.90 33.38 -12.05
CA SER A 4 -0.47 33.58 -12.57
C SER A 4 -1.50 33.24 -11.51
N ASN A 5 -2.39 34.20 -11.24
CA ASN A 5 -3.61 34.07 -10.44
C ASN A 5 -4.55 33.01 -11.01
N GLY A 6 -5.00 32.08 -10.15
CA GLY A 6 -6.10 31.16 -10.42
C GLY A 6 -7.05 31.11 -9.23
N THR A 7 -8.32 31.44 -9.49
CA THR A 7 -9.46 31.39 -8.57
C THR A 7 -9.79 29.96 -8.13
N PRO A 8 -10.28 29.74 -6.88
CA PRO A 8 -10.54 28.39 -6.38
C PRO A 8 -11.91 27.86 -6.84
N SER A 9 -11.92 26.63 -7.39
CA SER A 9 -13.12 25.85 -7.68
C SER A 9 -13.47 24.97 -6.48
N LEU A 10 -14.73 25.02 -6.06
CA LEU A 10 -15.32 24.25 -4.96
C LEU A 10 -15.78 22.88 -5.46
N ASP A 11 -14.84 21.95 -5.65
CA ASP A 11 -15.14 20.51 -5.68
C ASP A 11 -14.16 19.81 -4.75
N GLY A 12 -14.69 19.32 -3.63
CA GLY A 12 -13.92 18.91 -2.45
C GLY A 12 -13.10 17.64 -2.63
N VAL A 13 -11.98 17.74 -3.34
CA VAL A 13 -10.76 17.00 -2.99
C VAL A 13 -10.04 17.88 -1.99
N MET A 14 -9.94 17.43 -0.74
CA MET A 14 -9.08 18.11 0.24
C MET A 14 -7.62 17.80 -0.14
N GLU A 15 -7.13 18.39 -1.23
CA GLU A 15 -5.71 18.56 -1.46
C GLU A 15 -5.22 19.56 -0.40
N ARG A 16 -4.84 19.07 0.79
CA ARG A 16 -3.95 19.86 1.63
C ARG A 16 -2.64 20.00 0.86
N ARG A 17 -2.50 21.13 0.16
CA ARG A 17 -1.18 21.69 -0.09
C ARG A 17 -0.67 22.14 1.25
N ASP A 18 0.31 21.42 1.79
CA ASP A 18 1.08 21.89 2.91
C ASP A 18 1.90 23.10 2.41
N ASP A 19 1.38 24.32 2.66
CA ASP A 19 1.97 25.62 2.28
C ASP A 19 3.34 25.92 2.94
N ALA A 20 3.95 24.91 3.58
CA ALA A 20 5.28 24.98 4.17
C ALA A 20 6.40 24.45 3.24
N GLY A 21 6.08 24.05 2.00
CA GLY A 21 7.09 23.63 1.02
C GLY A 21 7.81 22.32 1.36
N TYR A 22 7.30 21.54 2.31
CA TYR A 22 7.80 20.20 2.58
C TYR A 22 7.36 19.26 1.46
N SER A 23 8.30 18.90 0.59
CA SER A 23 8.11 17.81 -0.36
C SER A 23 8.31 16.48 0.35
N THR A 24 7.31 15.59 0.30
CA THR A 24 7.47 14.22 0.75
C THR A 24 8.22 13.42 -0.31
N SER A 25 9.10 12.49 0.10
CA SER A 25 9.83 11.63 -0.86
C SER A 25 8.89 10.80 -1.74
N CYS A 26 7.71 10.47 -1.21
CA CYS A 26 6.63 9.76 -1.91
C CYS A 26 5.30 10.51 -1.72
N PRO A 27 4.98 11.43 -2.65
CA PRO A 27 3.70 12.11 -2.71
C PRO A 27 2.54 11.11 -2.74
N HIS A 28 1.53 11.40 -1.95
CA HIS A 28 0.33 10.58 -1.86
C HIS A 28 -0.89 11.45 -1.55
N THR A 29 -2.06 10.94 -1.87
CA THR A 29 -3.34 11.54 -1.48
C THR A 29 -4.13 10.55 -0.64
N TYR A 30 -4.95 11.07 0.28
CA TYR A 30 -5.89 10.24 1.03
C TYR A 30 -7.26 10.33 0.40
N VAL A 31 -7.87 9.18 0.16
CA VAL A 31 -9.21 9.05 -0.39
C VAL A 31 -10.07 8.20 0.55
N LYS A 32 -11.32 8.62 0.71
CA LYS A 32 -12.31 7.82 1.43
C LYS A 32 -12.95 6.85 0.45
N GLU A 33 -12.62 5.57 0.57
CA GLU A 33 -13.10 4.52 -0.32
C GLU A 33 -14.00 3.52 0.39
N ARG A 34 -14.83 2.84 -0.41
CA ARG A 34 -15.66 1.72 0.00
C ARG A 34 -15.29 0.51 -0.88
N PRO A 35 -14.18 -0.18 -0.56
CA PRO A 35 -13.72 -1.32 -1.34
C PRO A 35 -14.73 -2.48 -1.21
N PHE A 36 -14.89 -3.25 -2.28
CA PHE A 36 -15.71 -4.46 -2.28
C PHE A 36 -14.93 -5.66 -1.76
N ASP A 37 -13.62 -5.59 -1.89
CA ASP A 37 -12.69 -6.68 -1.73
C ASP A 37 -11.38 -6.17 -1.16
N LEU A 38 -10.84 -6.90 -0.18
CA LEU A 38 -9.53 -6.66 0.41
C LEU A 38 -8.89 -7.99 0.77
N TYR A 39 -7.60 -7.95 1.10
CA TYR A 39 -6.94 -9.08 1.73
C TYR A 39 -7.13 -9.01 3.25
N ASP A 40 -7.46 -10.14 3.88
CA ASP A 40 -7.43 -10.25 5.33
C ASP A 40 -6.01 -10.50 5.87
N SER A 41 -5.84 -10.52 7.20
CA SER A 41 -4.57 -10.80 7.87
C SER A 41 -3.98 -12.19 7.58
N TYR A 42 -4.76 -13.08 6.99
CA TYR A 42 -4.33 -14.41 6.55
C TYR A 42 -4.04 -14.44 5.03
N HIS A 43 -3.99 -13.27 4.39
CA HIS A 43 -3.80 -13.11 2.95
C HIS A 43 -4.88 -13.76 2.09
N ASN A 44 -6.07 -13.99 2.66
CA ASN A 44 -7.23 -14.43 1.89
C ASN A 44 -7.95 -13.24 1.30
N PHE A 45 -8.40 -13.39 0.05
CA PHE A 45 -9.26 -12.41 -0.59
C PHE A 45 -10.67 -12.49 0.01
N VAL A 46 -11.11 -11.42 0.67
CA VAL A 46 -12.39 -11.37 1.38
C VAL A 46 -13.26 -10.25 0.83
N LYS A 47 -14.58 -10.49 0.77
CA LYS A 47 -15.55 -9.46 0.39
C LYS A 47 -15.97 -8.65 1.60
N ILE A 48 -15.93 -7.33 1.49
CA ILE A 48 -16.38 -6.42 2.54
C ILE A 48 -17.91 -6.30 2.50
N ASP A 49 -18.56 -6.35 3.67
CA ASP A 49 -20.02 -6.19 3.77
C ASP A 49 -20.45 -4.79 3.31
N GLN A 50 -21.38 -4.77 2.34
CA GLN A 50 -21.89 -3.54 1.73
C GLN A 50 -23.28 -3.16 2.24
N ARG A 51 -23.88 -3.96 3.13
CA ARG A 51 -25.20 -3.67 3.69
C ARG A 51 -25.19 -2.42 4.57
N GLY A 52 -26.34 -1.75 4.66
CA GLY A 52 -26.52 -0.59 5.54
C GLY A 52 -25.63 0.63 5.20
N GLY A 53 -25.17 0.73 3.94
CA GLY A 53 -24.27 1.80 3.52
C GLY A 53 -22.78 1.45 3.54
N GLY A 54 -22.43 0.20 3.87
CA GLY A 54 -21.07 -0.35 3.75
C GLY A 54 -20.05 0.30 4.68
N GLN A 55 -18.84 -0.27 4.70
CA GLN A 55 -17.74 0.24 5.49
C GLN A 55 -16.80 1.10 4.64
N PHE A 56 -16.43 2.27 5.16
CA PHE A 56 -15.46 3.16 4.53
C PHE A 56 -14.08 3.03 5.15
N PHE A 57 -13.06 3.19 4.31
CA PHE A 57 -11.66 3.24 4.71
C PHE A 57 -11.03 4.51 4.17
N TYR A 58 -10.16 5.12 4.96
CA TYR A 58 -9.29 6.19 4.49
C TYR A 58 -8.02 5.56 3.94
N MET A 59 -7.90 5.55 2.62
CA MET A 59 -6.81 4.87 1.90
C MET A 59 -5.84 5.87 1.31
N ALA A 60 -4.53 5.60 1.43
CA ALA A 60 -3.50 6.35 0.74
C ALA A 60 -3.34 5.84 -0.70
N LYS A 61 -3.27 6.77 -1.66
CA LYS A 61 -2.93 6.49 -3.05
C LYS A 61 -1.58 7.12 -3.35
N CYS A 62 -0.59 6.28 -3.59
CA CYS A 62 0.76 6.73 -3.95
C CYS A 62 0.77 7.30 -5.37
N SER A 63 1.45 8.43 -5.55
CA SER A 63 1.75 8.94 -6.88
C SER A 63 2.89 8.13 -7.48
N ASN A 64 2.68 7.60 -8.70
CA ASN A 64 3.72 6.89 -9.45
C ASN A 64 4.63 7.82 -10.25
N ASN A 65 4.38 9.14 -10.21
CA ASN A 65 5.09 10.17 -10.97
C ASN A 65 5.73 11.19 -10.02
N SER A 66 6.42 10.70 -9.00
CA SER A 66 7.06 11.54 -7.99
C SER A 66 8.50 11.89 -8.35
N GLY A 67 9.19 11.05 -9.11
CA GLY A 67 10.62 11.17 -9.30
C GLY A 67 11.05 12.15 -10.41
N PRO A 68 12.37 12.30 -10.61
CA PRO A 68 12.90 13.07 -11.73
C PRO A 68 12.40 12.52 -13.08
N PRO A 69 12.39 13.30 -14.18
CA PRO A 69 11.89 12.85 -15.48
C PRO A 69 12.54 11.56 -16.01
N SER A 70 13.78 11.29 -15.60
CA SER A 70 14.52 10.07 -15.93
C SER A 70 14.07 8.83 -15.15
N CYS A 71 13.32 8.99 -14.06
CA CYS A 71 12.76 7.91 -13.25
C CYS A 71 11.50 8.39 -12.53
N PRO A 72 10.32 8.38 -13.19
CA PRO A 72 9.07 8.90 -12.63
C PRO A 72 8.63 8.18 -11.35
N SER A 73 8.95 6.88 -11.22
CA SER A 73 8.64 6.06 -10.05
C SER A 73 9.65 6.20 -8.89
N CYS A 74 10.77 6.88 -9.11
CA CYS A 74 11.76 7.11 -8.07
C CYS A 74 11.25 8.08 -7.00
N CYS A 75 11.83 7.99 -5.81
CA CYS A 75 11.50 8.90 -4.74
C CYS A 75 12.20 10.26 -4.92
N ILE A 76 11.52 11.33 -4.49
CA ILE A 76 12.05 12.70 -4.52
C ILE A 76 13.23 12.83 -3.55
N GLY A 77 14.29 13.53 -3.98
CA GLY A 77 15.43 13.88 -3.15
C GLY A 77 16.43 12.75 -2.91
N THR A 78 16.41 11.70 -3.73
CA THR A 78 17.29 10.53 -3.57
C THR A 78 18.50 10.57 -4.49
N ASP A 79 19.63 10.03 -4.02
CA ASP A 79 20.84 9.85 -4.85
C ASP A 79 20.65 8.64 -5.78
N THR A 80 20.09 8.92 -6.95
CA THR A 80 19.84 7.91 -7.99
C THR A 80 21.11 7.36 -8.63
N GLN A 81 22.32 7.86 -8.31
CA GLN A 81 23.56 7.24 -8.77
C GLN A 81 23.95 6.03 -7.92
N ARG A 82 23.59 6.06 -6.63
CA ARG A 82 23.94 5.03 -5.65
C ARG A 82 22.80 4.08 -5.34
N TYR A 83 21.56 4.56 -5.42
CA TYR A 83 20.38 3.79 -5.03
C TYR A 83 19.38 3.67 -6.18
N ASN A 84 18.77 2.50 -6.28
CA ASN A 84 17.47 2.33 -6.92
C ASN A 84 16.42 2.66 -5.87
N THR A 85 15.46 3.52 -6.21
CA THR A 85 14.42 3.95 -5.29
C THR A 85 13.04 3.76 -5.90
N GLU A 86 12.09 3.40 -5.05
CA GLU A 86 10.70 3.17 -5.46
C GLU A 86 9.74 3.58 -4.34
N CYS A 87 8.67 4.28 -4.70
CA CYS A 87 7.58 4.56 -3.77
C CYS A 87 6.64 3.37 -3.68
N LYS A 88 6.53 2.76 -2.49
CA LYS A 88 5.58 1.67 -2.23
C LYS A 88 4.57 2.06 -1.17
N LYS A 89 3.42 1.39 -1.22
CA LYS A 89 2.34 1.52 -0.26
C LYS A 89 2.76 0.94 1.10
N ILE A 90 2.34 1.61 2.16
CA ILE A 90 2.38 1.10 3.52
C ILE A 90 1.01 0.52 3.84
N LEU A 91 0.96 -0.74 4.21
CA LEU A 91 -0.27 -1.42 4.60
C LEU A 91 -0.45 -1.34 6.12
N ALA A 92 -1.68 -1.15 6.57
CA ALA A 92 -2.06 -1.33 7.96
C ALA A 92 -3.29 -2.25 8.05
N LEU A 93 -3.41 -2.95 9.18
CA LEU A 93 -4.57 -3.76 9.48
C LEU A 93 -5.68 -2.88 10.06
N GLN A 94 -6.87 -2.94 9.47
CA GLN A 94 -8.07 -2.30 9.99
C GLN A 94 -9.17 -3.34 10.20
N PRO A 95 -10.01 -3.20 11.24
CA PRO A 95 -11.10 -4.14 11.47
C PRO A 95 -12.18 -3.92 10.41
N ALA A 96 -12.64 -4.98 9.78
CA ALA A 96 -13.70 -4.95 8.79
C ALA A 96 -14.74 -6.04 9.01
N THR A 97 -15.99 -5.75 8.65
CA THR A 97 -17.03 -6.78 8.55
C THR A 97 -16.98 -7.38 7.14
N VAL A 98 -16.77 -8.70 7.06
CA VAL A 98 -16.57 -9.43 5.81
C VAL A 98 -17.64 -10.48 5.60
N CYS A 99 -17.93 -10.78 4.34
CA CYS A 99 -18.81 -11.85 3.93
C CYS A 99 -18.03 -13.17 3.83
N LEU A 100 -18.41 -14.18 4.61
CA LEU A 100 -17.80 -15.51 4.54
C LEU A 100 -18.40 -16.36 3.40
N THR A 101 -19.61 -16.03 2.98
CA THR A 101 -20.36 -16.76 1.94
C THR A 101 -20.53 -15.88 0.70
N ARG A 102 -20.69 -16.49 -0.48
CA ARG A 102 -20.90 -15.80 -1.76
C ARG A 102 -22.00 -14.73 -1.74
N TRP A 103 -23.05 -14.95 -0.95
CA TRP A 103 -24.22 -14.06 -0.81
C TRP A 103 -24.25 -13.24 0.49
N CYS A 104 -23.14 -13.18 1.22
CA CYS A 104 -23.07 -12.48 2.52
C CYS A 104 -24.14 -12.92 3.54
N SER A 105 -24.66 -14.16 3.47
CA SER A 105 -25.60 -14.69 4.46
C SER A 105 -24.93 -14.85 5.83
N ARG A 106 -23.63 -15.16 5.85
CA ARG A 106 -22.80 -15.20 7.05
C ARG A 106 -21.76 -14.08 7.05
N LEU A 107 -21.72 -13.32 8.14
CA LEU A 107 -20.75 -12.26 8.40
C LEU A 107 -19.72 -12.69 9.44
N SER A 108 -18.52 -12.11 9.33
CA SER A 108 -17.49 -12.17 10.37
C SER A 108 -16.78 -10.83 10.46
N ARG A 109 -16.20 -10.53 11.62
CA ARG A 109 -15.19 -9.46 11.71
C ARG A 109 -13.82 -10.05 11.41
N ARG A 110 -13.02 -9.37 10.59
CA ARG A 110 -11.63 -9.73 10.28
C ARG A 110 -10.77 -8.48 10.23
N TRP A 111 -9.47 -8.64 10.43
CA TRP A 111 -8.50 -7.60 10.13
C TRP A 111 -8.16 -7.66 8.64
N VAL A 112 -8.22 -6.52 7.95
CA VAL A 112 -7.95 -6.40 6.52
C VAL A 112 -6.84 -5.39 6.26
N TYR A 113 -6.04 -5.65 5.23
CA TYR A 113 -4.98 -4.76 4.79
C TYR A 113 -5.56 -3.57 4.03
N VAL A 114 -5.16 -2.37 4.45
CA VAL A 114 -5.55 -1.10 3.85
C VAL A 114 -4.30 -0.27 3.59
N ASP A 115 -4.20 0.34 2.41
CA ASP A 115 -3.15 1.29 2.08
C ASP A 115 -3.28 2.53 3.00
N THR A 116 -2.31 2.81 3.86
CA THR A 116 -2.36 3.91 4.83
C THR A 116 -1.27 4.96 4.67
N GLY A 117 -0.31 4.71 3.79
CA GLY A 117 0.72 5.68 3.46
C GLY A 117 1.57 5.23 2.30
N CYS A 118 2.57 6.05 1.97
CA CYS A 118 3.55 5.75 0.93
C CYS A 118 4.95 6.05 1.47
N ALA A 119 5.85 5.09 1.30
CA ALA A 119 7.23 5.19 1.75
C ALA A 119 8.20 4.93 0.61
N CYS A 120 9.37 5.56 0.70
CA CYS A 120 10.45 5.32 -0.22
C CYS A 120 11.24 4.09 0.20
N TYR A 121 11.38 3.13 -0.70
CA TYR A 121 12.25 1.98 -0.55
C TYR A 121 13.56 2.23 -1.28
N TYR A 122 14.66 1.83 -0.66
CA TYR A 122 16.02 2.02 -1.17
C TYR A 122 16.68 0.67 -1.37
N GLU A 123 17.29 0.49 -2.54
CA GLU A 123 18.14 -0.65 -2.85
C GLU A 123 19.48 -0.12 -3.37
N LEU A 124 20.59 -0.58 -2.79
CA LEU A 124 21.92 -0.19 -3.25
C LEU A 124 22.17 -0.73 -4.66
N ARG A 125 22.68 0.12 -5.56
CA ARG A 125 23.06 -0.34 -6.89
C ARG A 125 24.31 -1.24 -6.81
N PRO A 126 24.41 -2.29 -7.64
CA PRO A 126 25.57 -3.20 -7.66
C PRO A 126 26.95 -2.50 -7.75
N PRO A 127 27.16 -1.46 -8.58
CA PRO A 127 28.45 -0.76 -8.64
C PRO A 127 28.81 0.03 -7.37
N ALA A 128 27.81 0.36 -6.55
CA ALA A 128 27.99 0.99 -5.24
C ALA A 128 28.26 -0.04 -4.14
N LEU A 129 27.71 -1.25 -4.24
CA LEU A 129 27.98 -2.38 -3.34
C LEU A 129 29.47 -2.77 -3.38
N GLU A 130 30.04 -2.93 -4.58
CA GLU A 130 31.46 -3.31 -4.74
C GLU A 130 32.43 -2.29 -4.12
N LYS A 131 32.09 -0.99 -4.15
CA LYS A 131 32.92 0.07 -3.55
C LYS A 131 32.71 0.22 -2.05
N SER A 132 31.59 -0.27 -1.52
CA SER A 132 31.26 -0.17 -0.11
C SER A 132 31.92 -1.25 0.76
N GLY A 133 32.49 -2.29 0.14
CA GLY A 133 33.07 -3.42 0.86
C GLY A 133 32.05 -4.27 1.64
N LEU A 134 30.75 -4.01 1.47
CA LEU A 134 29.69 -4.87 2.01
C LEU A 134 29.61 -6.15 1.20
N ASN A 135 29.93 -7.27 1.86
CA ASN A 135 29.74 -8.59 1.30
C ASN A 135 28.23 -8.89 1.24
N ILE A 136 27.70 -9.21 0.05
CA ILE A 136 26.27 -9.50 -0.13
C ILE A 136 25.83 -10.68 0.74
N ALA A 137 26.75 -11.59 1.09
CA ALA A 137 26.52 -12.71 2.00
C ALA A 137 26.18 -12.30 3.45
N ASP A 138 26.58 -11.10 3.89
CA ASP A 138 26.29 -10.60 5.25
C ASP A 138 24.95 -9.84 5.32
N ILE A 139 24.31 -9.56 4.18
CA ILE A 139 23.02 -8.83 4.10
C ILE A 139 21.82 -9.79 4.09
N ASP A 140 22.05 -11.09 3.88
CA ASP A 140 20.99 -12.11 3.76
C ASP A 140 20.31 -12.47 5.10
N GLU A 141 20.73 -11.88 6.22
CA GLU A 141 20.14 -12.14 7.54
C GLU A 141 18.74 -11.49 7.72
N PHE A 142 18.30 -10.63 6.79
CA PHE A 142 16.94 -10.03 6.80
C PHE A 142 15.97 -10.62 5.77
N THR A 143 16.37 -11.63 4.99
CA THR A 143 15.56 -12.21 3.91
C THR A 143 14.64 -13.34 4.35
N HIS A 144 14.63 -13.70 5.65
CA HIS A 144 13.77 -14.75 6.23
C HIS A 144 12.25 -14.42 6.31
N LEU A 145 11.75 -13.53 5.46
CA LEU A 145 10.30 -13.32 5.28
C LEU A 145 9.78 -13.78 3.91
N LYS A 146 10.63 -14.36 3.04
CA LYS A 146 10.20 -14.82 1.71
C LYS A 146 9.84 -16.31 1.59
N ASP A 147 10.09 -17.15 2.60
CA ASP A 147 9.79 -18.59 2.53
C ASP A 147 8.66 -19.04 3.46
N ALA A 148 7.65 -18.18 3.67
CA ALA A 148 6.33 -18.65 4.13
C ALA A 148 5.43 -18.93 2.92
N GLU A 149 5.97 -19.56 1.89
CA GLU A 149 5.19 -20.14 0.80
C GLU A 149 5.00 -21.64 1.07
N VAL A 150 3.74 -22.05 1.01
CA VAL A 150 3.27 -23.43 0.80
C VAL A 150 3.39 -24.38 1.99
N ASN A 151 2.38 -24.34 2.86
CA ASN A 151 1.61 -25.54 3.27
C ASN A 151 0.34 -25.13 4.03
N GLY A 152 -0.46 -24.24 3.43
CA GLY A 152 -1.86 -24.07 3.83
C GLY A 152 -2.67 -25.12 3.08
N GLY A 153 -2.90 -26.27 3.71
CA GLY A 153 -3.78 -27.31 3.18
C GLY A 153 -5.11 -26.70 2.72
N LYS A 154 -5.59 -27.15 1.56
CA LYS A 154 -6.99 -26.97 1.19
C LYS A 154 -7.83 -27.64 2.26
N GLU A 155 -8.37 -26.87 3.20
CA GLU A 155 -9.57 -27.29 3.92
C GLU A 155 -10.74 -27.08 2.95
N GLU A 156 -11.03 -28.17 2.25
CA GLU A 156 -12.30 -28.42 1.59
C GLU A 156 -13.37 -28.34 2.69
N TYR A 157 -14.20 -27.29 2.66
CA TYR A 157 -15.38 -27.24 3.52
C TYR A 157 -16.40 -28.19 2.89
N ASP A 158 -16.56 -29.36 3.48
CA ASP A 158 -17.70 -30.23 3.22
C ASP A 158 -18.97 -29.48 3.66
N ASP A 159 -19.78 -29.14 2.65
CA ASP A 159 -21.18 -28.78 2.79
C ASP A 159 -21.94 -30.04 3.25
N ASP A 160 -21.90 -30.39 4.54
CA ASP A 160 -22.86 -31.32 5.16
C ASP A 160 -22.68 -31.32 6.69
N ASP A 161 -23.64 -30.71 7.41
CA ASP A 161 -24.06 -30.96 8.80
C ASP A 161 -24.96 -29.77 9.23
N VAL A 162 -26.27 -29.77 8.97
CA VAL A 162 -27.33 -30.52 9.68
C VAL A 162 -27.32 -30.28 11.20
N TYR A 163 -27.89 -29.15 11.65
CA TYR A 163 -29.13 -29.06 12.48
C TYR A 163 -29.42 -27.61 12.90
#